data_AF-A0A7C4KX11-F1
#
_entry.id   AF-A0A7C4KX11-F1
#
_cell.length_a   1.000
_cell.length_b   1.000
_cell.length_c   1.000
_cell.angle_alpha   90.00
_cell.angle_beta   90.00
_cell.angle_gamma   90.00
#
_symmetry.space_group_name_H-M   'P 1'
#
loop_
_entity.id
_entity.type
_entity.pdbx_description
1 polymer ?
#
loop_
_entity_poly.entity_id
_entity_poly.type
_entity_poly.pdbx_seq_one_letter_code
_entity_poly.pdbx_strand_id
1 'polypeptide(L)'
;MKNLCLICRGGKRLCGKLLCPIELKAKLFIKNMNIINKKEYIGSSPPSVFVGRIGYPKVYIGPMVPPIIGNTSIMDMPEAWINESLENIINYRYILIRGEIPYYVDLARKSDRLIESLQELSMGINSVDTEVQLIKEPLKIIKIDDNSQIFGPSAPLKNFYIYSIKVDRKIEKAYYDWDLKAKDAIFQLYKDNIPISRIQKAFSMGVFGILKNRKLVPTRWSITAVDSIISKRLIEEIKNYDTIDKYYLFHREYMYNKFIAIFIPMKWS
;
A
#
# COMPACT_ATOMS: atom_id res chain seq x y z
N MET A 1 5.40 1.24 -29.25
CA MET A 1 6.70 1.84 -28.87
C MET A 1 7.57 0.77 -28.21
N LYS A 2 8.70 0.39 -28.81
CA LYS A 2 9.67 -0.50 -28.13
C LYS A 2 10.10 0.19 -26.83
N ASN A 3 9.97 -0.52 -25.71
CA ASN A 3 10.22 0.01 -24.39
C ASN A 3 11.70 0.43 -24.29
N LEU A 4 12.00 1.74 -24.28
CA LEU A 4 13.36 2.32 -24.30
C LEU A 4 14.28 1.66 -23.26
N CYS A 5 13.71 1.26 -22.12
CA CYS A 5 14.39 0.51 -21.06
C CYS A 5 14.96 -0.84 -21.52
N LEU A 6 14.30 -1.57 -22.42
CA LEU A 6 14.79 -2.85 -22.96
C LEU A 6 16.02 -2.67 -23.85
N ILE A 7 16.11 -1.54 -24.55
CA ILE A 7 17.28 -1.19 -25.38
C ILE A 7 18.40 -0.66 -24.47
N CYS A 8 18.03 0.13 -23.47
CA CYS A 8 18.96 0.74 -22.51
C CYS A 8 19.62 -0.31 -21.59
N ARG A 9 18.87 -1.35 -21.19
CA ARG A 9 19.26 -2.41 -20.24
C ARG A 9 19.87 -1.86 -18.94
N GLY A 10 19.44 -0.67 -18.52
CA GLY A 10 19.98 0.06 -17.37
C GLY A 10 21.34 0.73 -17.61
N GLY A 11 22.25 0.11 -18.36
CA GLY A 11 23.63 0.58 -18.52
C GLY A 11 23.82 1.77 -19.48
N LYS A 12 22.97 1.94 -20.50
CA LYS A 12 23.18 2.96 -21.55
C LYS A 12 22.62 4.35 -21.22
N ARG A 13 21.91 4.50 -20.10
CA ARG A 13 21.28 5.76 -19.63
C ARG A 13 20.50 6.56 -20.69
N LEU A 14 19.87 5.88 -21.66
CA LEU A 14 19.15 6.50 -22.78
C LEU A 14 17.96 7.38 -22.38
N CYS A 15 17.47 7.25 -21.14
CA CYS A 15 16.35 8.03 -20.62
C CYS A 15 16.74 9.36 -19.98
N GLY A 16 18.04 9.68 -19.87
CA GLY A 16 18.53 10.93 -19.27
C GLY A 16 18.27 11.09 -17.76
N LYS A 17 17.66 10.10 -17.10
CA LYS A 17 17.45 10.11 -15.65
C LYS A 17 18.79 10.06 -14.91
N LEU A 18 18.91 10.84 -13.83
CA LEU A 18 20.05 10.83 -12.91
C LEU A 18 20.35 9.44 -12.34
N LEU A 19 19.29 8.67 -12.04
CA LEU A 19 19.36 7.33 -11.47
C LEU A 19 18.46 6.38 -12.27
N CYS A 20 18.99 5.20 -12.65
CA CYS A 20 18.19 4.18 -13.33
C CYS A 20 17.34 3.40 -12.29
N PRO A 21 15.99 3.46 -12.37
CA PRO A 21 15.15 2.76 -11.40
C PRO A 21 15.31 1.24 -11.46
N ILE A 22 15.57 0.67 -12.65
CA ILE A 22 15.71 -0.77 -12.86
C ILE A 22 16.98 -1.29 -12.20
N GLU A 23 18.10 -0.58 -12.38
CA GLU A 23 19.40 -0.92 -11.79
C GLU A 23 19.33 -0.85 -10.26
N LEU A 24 18.77 0.23 -9.72
CA LEU A 24 18.60 0.40 -8.28
C LEU A 24 17.74 -0.71 -7.68
N LYS A 25 16.60 -1.01 -8.33
CA LYS A 25 15.71 -2.11 -7.94
C LYS A 25 16.45 -3.44 -7.94
N ALA A 26 17.24 -3.74 -8.98
CA ALA A 26 17.98 -4.99 -9.08
C ALA A 26 19.06 -5.13 -7.99
N LYS A 27 19.84 -4.07 -7.75
CA LYS A 27 20.88 -4.05 -6.71
C LYS A 27 20.31 -4.32 -5.33
N LEU A 28 19.26 -3.60 -4.95
CA LEU A 28 18.63 -3.75 -3.63
C LEU A 28 17.88 -5.08 -3.49
N PHE A 29 17.35 -5.60 -4.59
CA PHE A 29 16.75 -6.93 -4.61
C PHE A 29 17.79 -8.02 -4.31
N ILE A 30 18.92 -8.00 -5.02
CA ILE A 30 20.02 -8.97 -4.83
C ILE A 30 20.54 -8.95 -3.40
N LYS A 31 20.70 -7.76 -2.80
CA LYS A 31 21.12 -7.60 -1.40
C LYS A 31 20.23 -8.39 -0.43
N ASN A 32 18.92 -8.42 -0.69
CA ASN A 32 17.94 -9.06 0.18
C ASN A 32 17.65 -10.53 -0.17
N MET A 33 18.13 -11.05 -1.32
CA MET A 33 17.85 -12.42 -1.77
C MET A 33 18.36 -13.50 -0.80
N ASN A 34 19.42 -13.23 -0.06
CA ASN A 34 20.02 -14.20 0.88
C ASN A 34 19.19 -14.40 2.15
N ILE A 35 18.39 -13.40 2.52
CA ILE A 35 17.56 -13.43 3.75
C ILE A 35 16.26 -14.23 3.49
N ILE A 36 15.85 -14.36 2.23
CA ILE A 36 14.53 -14.87 1.84
C ILE A 36 14.67 -16.22 1.10
N ASN A 37 15.11 -17.25 1.80
CA ASN A 37 15.35 -18.61 1.26
C ASN A 37 14.72 -19.73 2.12
N LYS A 38 13.69 -19.40 2.90
CA LYS A 38 12.99 -20.33 3.80
C LYS A 38 11.54 -20.46 3.36
N LYS A 39 10.85 -21.46 3.91
CA LYS A 39 9.40 -21.61 3.79
C LYS A 39 8.65 -21.05 5.00
N GLU A 40 9.36 -20.78 6.09
CA GLU A 40 8.81 -20.32 7.35
C GLU A 40 9.52 -19.06 7.80
N TYR A 41 8.73 -18.08 8.21
CA TYR A 41 9.20 -16.77 8.61
C TYR A 41 8.45 -16.31 9.84
N ILE A 42 9.20 -15.77 10.80
CA ILE A 42 8.69 -15.09 11.98
C ILE A 42 9.17 -13.65 11.89
N GLY A 43 8.26 -12.70 12.13
CA GLY A 43 8.63 -11.30 12.22
C GLY A 43 7.44 -10.39 12.46
N SER A 44 7.73 -9.13 12.73
CA SER A 44 6.74 -8.13 13.07
C SER A 44 6.21 -7.46 11.80
N SER A 45 4.97 -7.74 11.40
CA SER A 45 4.33 -7.09 10.25
C SER A 45 4.07 -5.60 10.54
N PRO A 46 4.30 -4.68 9.58
CA PRO A 46 3.95 -3.25 9.69
C PRO A 46 2.47 -2.99 9.39
N PRO A 47 1.59 -3.70 10.10
CA PRO A 47 0.23 -4.11 9.72
C PRO A 47 -0.05 -4.03 8.21
N SER A 48 0.64 -4.88 7.43
CA SER A 48 0.60 -4.79 5.96
C SER A 48 -0.09 -5.98 5.33
N VAL A 49 -1.00 -5.67 4.41
CA VAL A 49 -1.80 -6.62 3.64
C VAL A 49 -1.75 -6.27 2.17
N PHE A 50 -1.96 -7.27 1.32
CA PHE A 50 -2.01 -7.10 -0.12
C PHE A 50 -3.26 -7.76 -0.70
N VAL A 51 -3.86 -7.09 -1.69
CA VAL A 51 -4.92 -7.64 -2.55
C VAL A 51 -4.52 -7.45 -4.00
N GLY A 52 -4.35 -8.56 -4.71
CA GLY A 52 -3.98 -8.61 -6.12
C GLY A 52 -5.11 -8.20 -7.05
N ARG A 53 -4.74 -7.72 -8.25
CA ARG A 53 -5.70 -7.34 -9.31
C ARG A 53 -5.95 -8.42 -10.35
N ILE A 54 -5.04 -9.39 -10.45
CA ILE A 54 -5.05 -10.41 -11.50
C ILE A 54 -6.03 -11.51 -11.08
N GLY A 55 -6.91 -11.93 -11.99
CA GLY A 55 -7.89 -12.99 -11.76
C GLY A 55 -9.25 -12.55 -11.23
N TYR A 56 -9.50 -11.24 -11.10
CA TYR A 56 -10.78 -10.70 -10.61
C TYR A 56 -11.98 -11.37 -11.31
N PRO A 57 -12.99 -11.88 -10.57
CA PRO A 57 -13.28 -11.65 -9.15
C PRO A 57 -12.58 -12.60 -8.15
N LYS A 58 -11.69 -13.49 -8.60
CA LYS A 58 -10.88 -14.35 -7.74
C LYS A 58 -9.45 -13.79 -7.63
N VAL A 59 -9.16 -13.12 -6.54
CA VAL A 59 -7.92 -12.35 -6.34
C VAL A 59 -7.00 -13.03 -5.34
N TYR A 60 -5.70 -12.87 -5.50
CA TYR A 60 -4.73 -13.28 -4.49
C TYR A 60 -4.70 -12.26 -3.36
N ILE A 61 -4.76 -12.74 -2.13
CA ILE A 61 -4.62 -11.92 -0.93
C ILE A 61 -3.55 -12.50 0.00
N GLY A 62 -3.09 -11.69 0.94
CA GLY A 62 -2.37 -12.19 2.10
C GLY A 62 -1.55 -11.11 2.82
N PRO A 63 -0.79 -11.53 3.83
CA PRO A 63 -0.02 -10.62 4.67
C PRO A 63 1.28 -10.24 3.96
N MET A 64 1.84 -9.10 4.36
CA MET A 64 3.21 -8.72 4.02
C MET A 64 4.04 -8.66 5.30
N VAL A 65 5.03 -9.54 5.42
CA VAL A 65 5.77 -9.77 6.67
C VAL A 65 7.28 -9.72 6.43
N PRO A 66 8.03 -8.90 7.18
CA PRO A 66 9.49 -8.95 7.13
C PRO A 66 10.02 -10.07 8.03
N PRO A 67 11.16 -10.71 7.71
CA PRO A 67 11.84 -11.66 8.60
C PRO A 67 12.64 -10.93 9.71
N ILE A 68 12.02 -9.96 10.37
CA ILE A 68 12.62 -9.11 11.41
C ILE A 68 11.61 -8.93 12.53
N ILE A 69 12.05 -9.02 13.79
CA ILE A 69 11.24 -8.72 14.98
C ILE A 69 11.54 -7.30 15.46
N GLY A 70 10.51 -6.56 15.85
CA GLY A 70 10.62 -5.21 16.43
C GLY A 70 9.68 -4.19 15.77
N ASN A 71 10.01 -2.91 15.89
CA ASN A 71 9.21 -1.86 15.26
C ASN A 71 9.53 -1.76 13.76
N THR A 72 8.64 -2.34 12.96
CA THR A 72 8.70 -2.34 11.51
C THR A 72 7.76 -1.34 10.87
N SER A 73 6.98 -0.56 11.65
CA SER A 73 5.89 0.31 11.16
C SER A 73 6.33 1.22 10.01
N ILE A 74 7.58 1.71 10.04
CA ILE A 74 8.18 2.51 8.98
C ILE A 74 8.17 1.82 7.63
N MET A 75 8.17 0.49 7.54
CA MET A 75 8.27 -0.26 6.28
C MET A 75 7.02 -0.19 5.39
N ASP A 76 5.89 0.24 5.95
CA ASP A 76 4.61 0.38 5.24
C ASP A 76 3.79 1.59 5.73
N MET A 77 4.49 2.69 6.02
CA MET A 77 3.91 3.98 6.40
C MET A 77 4.47 5.10 5.49
N PRO A 78 3.93 5.26 4.26
CA PRO A 78 4.39 6.27 3.30
C PRO A 78 4.44 7.69 3.86
N GLU A 79 3.53 8.05 4.76
CA GLU A 79 3.48 9.35 5.43
C GLU A 79 4.75 9.63 6.25
N ALA A 80 5.45 8.60 6.71
CA ALA A 80 6.70 8.71 7.46
C ALA A 80 7.96 8.73 6.57
N TRP A 81 7.84 8.55 5.24
CA TRP A 81 8.98 8.46 4.33
C TRP A 81 9.53 9.79 3.81
N ILE A 82 8.91 10.92 4.17
CA ILE A 82 9.29 12.24 3.65
C ILE A 82 10.78 12.58 3.84
N ASN A 83 11.43 12.03 4.85
CA ASN A 83 12.85 12.26 5.14
C ASN A 83 13.73 11.00 4.92
N GLU A 84 13.16 9.94 4.37
CA GLU A 84 13.88 8.70 4.09
C GLU A 84 14.62 8.78 2.75
N SER A 85 15.65 7.96 2.58
CA SER A 85 16.31 7.80 1.28
C SER A 85 15.48 6.90 0.36
N LEU A 86 15.59 7.10 -0.96
CA LEU A 86 14.96 6.21 -1.94
C LEU A 86 15.41 4.75 -1.75
N GLU A 87 16.68 4.54 -1.40
CA GLU A 87 17.23 3.20 -1.14
C GLU A 87 16.55 2.53 0.06
N ASN A 88 16.33 3.28 1.15
CA ASN A 88 15.64 2.79 2.34
C ASN A 88 14.21 2.39 2.00
N ILE A 89 13.46 3.25 1.29
CA ILE A 89 12.08 2.95 0.90
C ILE A 89 12.00 1.68 0.05
N ILE A 90 12.89 1.53 -0.93
CA ILE A 90 12.93 0.32 -1.75
C ILE A 90 13.25 -0.91 -0.89
N ASN A 91 14.20 -0.79 0.03
CA ASN A 91 14.59 -1.85 0.95
C ASN A 91 13.43 -2.27 1.87
N TYR A 92 12.72 -1.30 2.46
CA TYR A 92 11.51 -1.50 3.26
C TYR A 92 10.46 -2.32 2.51
N ARG A 93 10.28 -2.07 1.21
CA ARG A 93 9.30 -2.81 0.39
C ARG A 93 9.78 -4.20 -0.02
N TYR A 94 11.06 -4.38 -0.28
CA TYR A 94 11.59 -5.67 -0.74
C TYR A 94 11.76 -6.71 0.35
N ILE A 95 11.97 -6.28 1.59
CA ILE A 95 12.10 -7.20 2.72
C ILE A 95 10.75 -7.81 3.13
N LEU A 96 9.63 -7.21 2.72
CA LEU A 96 8.28 -7.69 3.02
C LEU A 96 7.91 -8.89 2.13
N ILE A 97 7.95 -10.07 2.74
CA ILE A 97 7.58 -11.34 2.13
C ILE A 97 6.06 -11.40 2.03
N ARG A 98 5.54 -11.70 0.83
CA ARG A 98 4.11 -11.88 0.62
C ARG A 98 3.72 -13.34 0.61
N GLY A 99 2.81 -13.70 1.51
CA GLY A 99 2.01 -14.91 1.35
C GLY A 99 0.84 -14.63 0.42
N GLU A 100 0.61 -15.48 -0.58
CA GLU A 100 -0.48 -15.28 -1.55
C GLU A 100 -1.43 -16.49 -1.55
N ILE A 101 -2.74 -16.25 -1.39
CA ILE A 101 -3.79 -17.27 -1.46
C ILE A 101 -5.00 -16.73 -2.24
N PRO A 102 -5.63 -17.51 -3.14
CA PRO A 102 -6.71 -17.00 -3.97
C PRO A 102 -8.06 -17.04 -3.23
N TYR A 103 -8.74 -15.88 -3.16
CA TYR A 103 -10.08 -15.72 -2.58
C TYR A 103 -11.03 -15.02 -3.56
N TYR A 104 -12.32 -15.33 -3.48
CA TYR A 104 -13.34 -14.52 -4.14
C TYR A 104 -13.55 -13.22 -3.37
N VAL A 105 -13.71 -12.11 -4.09
CA VAL A 105 -13.80 -10.77 -3.48
C VAL A 105 -14.98 -10.60 -2.53
N ASP A 106 -16.08 -11.32 -2.73
CA ASP A 106 -17.28 -11.25 -1.89
C ASP A 106 -17.14 -12.00 -0.55
N LEU A 107 -16.00 -12.67 -0.31
CA LEU A 107 -15.69 -13.27 0.99
C LEU A 107 -15.31 -12.22 2.06
N ALA A 108 -15.05 -10.96 1.68
CA ALA A 108 -14.80 -9.88 2.63
C ALA A 108 -15.94 -9.63 3.65
N ARG A 109 -17.16 -10.09 3.34
CA ARG A 109 -18.36 -9.98 4.19
C ARG A 109 -18.78 -11.29 4.85
N LYS A 110 -18.00 -12.37 4.69
CA LYS A 110 -18.28 -13.67 5.30
C LYS A 110 -17.28 -13.93 6.42
N SER A 111 -17.70 -14.72 7.40
CA SER A 111 -16.78 -15.21 8.44
C SER A 111 -15.88 -16.27 7.83
N ASP A 112 -14.61 -15.92 7.67
CA ASP A 112 -13.51 -16.80 7.30
C ASP A 112 -12.32 -16.39 8.15
N ARG A 113 -11.74 -17.35 8.86
CA ARG A 113 -10.69 -17.08 9.87
C ARG A 113 -9.50 -16.31 9.28
N LEU A 114 -9.07 -16.64 8.06
CA LEU A 114 -7.94 -15.96 7.44
C LEU A 114 -8.30 -14.54 7.02
N ILE A 115 -9.50 -14.35 6.44
CA ILE A 115 -10.01 -13.02 6.08
C ILE A 115 -10.12 -12.14 7.33
N GLU A 116 -10.68 -12.66 8.42
CA GLU A 116 -10.80 -11.95 9.69
C GLU A 116 -9.43 -11.53 10.24
N SER A 117 -8.45 -12.45 10.28
CA SER A 117 -7.08 -12.12 10.69
C SER A 117 -6.41 -11.07 9.80
N LEU A 118 -6.65 -11.10 8.49
CA LEU A 118 -6.12 -10.09 7.57
C LEU A 118 -6.86 -8.74 7.68
N GLN A 119 -8.16 -8.76 7.95
CA GLN A 119 -8.93 -7.55 8.26
C GLN A 119 -8.41 -6.92 9.55
N GLU A 120 -8.25 -7.71 10.61
CA GLU A 120 -7.69 -7.28 11.89
C GLU A 120 -6.28 -6.69 11.70
N LEU A 121 -5.41 -7.37 10.95
CA LEU A 121 -4.08 -6.86 10.59
C LEU A 121 -4.18 -5.49 9.88
N SER A 122 -5.10 -5.35 8.92
CA SER A 122 -5.26 -4.11 8.15
C SER A 122 -5.76 -2.91 8.98
N MET A 123 -6.43 -3.17 10.10
CA MET A 123 -6.92 -2.17 11.05
C MET A 123 -5.88 -1.83 12.15
N GLY A 124 -4.73 -2.50 12.14
CA GLY A 124 -3.67 -2.36 13.14
C GLY A 124 -3.01 -0.97 13.20
N ILE A 125 -2.66 -0.55 14.42
CA ILE A 125 -1.92 0.69 14.66
C ILE A 125 -0.41 0.47 14.59
N ASN A 126 0.07 -0.59 15.24
CA ASN A 126 1.50 -0.87 15.48
C ASN A 126 1.95 -2.14 14.78
N SER A 127 3.27 -2.31 14.66
CA SER A 127 3.86 -3.59 14.28
C SER A 127 3.35 -4.73 15.17
N VAL A 128 3.05 -5.87 14.55
CA VAL A 128 2.54 -7.06 15.23
C VAL A 128 3.36 -8.27 14.84
N ASP A 129 3.72 -9.09 15.82
CA ASP A 129 4.40 -10.34 15.57
C ASP A 129 3.50 -11.28 14.78
N THR A 130 4.09 -11.95 13.79
CA THR A 130 3.38 -12.82 12.87
C THR A 130 4.24 -14.01 12.48
N GLU A 131 3.58 -15.11 12.17
CA GLU A 131 4.19 -16.31 11.63
C GLU A 131 3.58 -16.60 10.25
N VAL A 132 4.45 -16.79 9.27
CA VAL A 132 4.07 -17.11 7.90
C VAL A 132 4.70 -18.44 7.51
N GLN A 133 3.86 -19.39 7.15
CA GLN A 133 4.27 -20.64 6.53
C GLN A 133 3.85 -20.64 5.06
N LEU A 134 4.80 -20.95 4.18
CA LEU A 134 4.64 -20.96 2.73
C LEU A 134 4.73 -22.39 2.21
N ILE A 135 4.05 -22.65 1.09
CA ILE A 135 4.10 -23.97 0.44
C ILE A 135 5.49 -24.23 -0.17
N LYS A 136 6.12 -23.17 -0.69
CA LYS A 136 7.44 -23.20 -1.31
C LYS A 136 8.19 -21.91 -1.01
N GLU A 137 9.49 -21.90 -1.30
CA GLU A 137 10.31 -20.70 -1.15
C GLU A 137 9.75 -19.54 -2.01
N PRO A 138 9.80 -18.29 -1.50
CA PRO A 138 9.38 -17.11 -2.25
C PRO A 138 10.10 -16.99 -3.59
N LEU A 139 9.32 -16.75 -4.65
CA LEU A 139 9.86 -16.48 -5.97
C LEU A 139 10.59 -15.14 -5.95
N LYS A 140 11.88 -15.20 -6.30
CA LYS A 140 12.75 -14.03 -6.31
C LYS A 140 12.72 -13.33 -7.68
N ILE A 141 11.57 -12.80 -8.08
CA ILE A 141 11.37 -12.16 -9.39
C ILE A 141 11.42 -10.64 -9.25
N ILE A 142 12.34 -10.00 -9.97
CA ILE A 142 12.34 -8.55 -10.16
C ILE A 142 11.31 -8.20 -11.23
N LYS A 143 10.23 -7.52 -10.84
CA LYS A 143 9.30 -6.94 -11.81
C LYS A 143 9.87 -5.64 -12.36
N ILE A 144 10.18 -5.66 -13.66
CA ILE A 144 10.61 -4.48 -14.41
C ILE A 144 9.35 -3.74 -14.87
N ASP A 145 8.74 -3.01 -13.95
CA ASP A 145 7.65 -2.08 -14.24
C ASP A 145 7.89 -0.77 -13.47
N ASP A 146 7.93 0.33 -14.21
CA ASP A 146 8.15 1.68 -13.70
C ASP A 146 6.92 2.23 -12.97
N ASN A 147 5.73 1.68 -13.22
CA ASN A 147 4.46 2.14 -12.66
C ASN A 147 3.90 1.23 -11.56
N SER A 148 4.58 0.13 -11.25
CA SER A 148 4.15 -0.77 -10.17
C SER A 148 4.75 -0.36 -8.83
N GLN A 149 3.95 -0.49 -7.78
CA GLN A 149 4.46 -0.44 -6.42
C GLN A 149 5.54 -1.51 -6.24
N ILE A 150 6.53 -1.18 -5.43
CA ILE A 150 7.59 -2.11 -5.08
C ILE A 150 7.05 -3.12 -4.09
N PHE A 151 7.31 -4.37 -4.42
CA PHE A 151 6.71 -5.54 -3.85
C PHE A 151 7.84 -6.54 -3.61
N GLY A 152 7.94 -7.05 -2.38
CA GLY A 152 8.89 -8.11 -2.05
C GLY A 152 8.61 -9.43 -2.78
N PRO A 153 9.40 -10.47 -2.49
CA PRO A 153 9.17 -11.78 -3.07
C PRO A 153 7.86 -12.39 -2.54
N SER A 154 7.26 -13.30 -3.31
CA SER A 154 6.01 -13.95 -2.93
C SER A 154 6.02 -15.46 -3.15
N ALA A 155 5.24 -16.15 -2.33
CA ALA A 155 4.94 -17.56 -2.50
C ALA A 155 3.52 -17.89 -2.02
N PRO A 156 2.96 -19.03 -2.47
CA PRO A 156 1.68 -19.50 -1.98
C PRO A 156 1.69 -19.68 -0.46
N LEU A 157 0.70 -19.07 0.21
CA LEU A 157 0.53 -19.15 1.66
C LEU A 157 -0.01 -20.54 2.04
N LYS A 158 0.64 -21.19 3.01
CA LYS A 158 0.15 -22.41 3.65
C LYS A 158 -0.61 -22.08 4.93
N ASN A 159 -0.04 -21.23 5.77
CA ASN A 159 -0.62 -20.87 7.06
C ASN A 159 -0.14 -19.47 7.49
N PHE A 160 -0.98 -18.77 8.24
CA PHE A 160 -0.67 -17.45 8.78
C PHE A 160 -1.24 -17.32 10.18
N TYR A 161 -0.38 -16.89 11.10
CA TYR A 161 -0.78 -16.57 12.46
C TYR A 161 -0.39 -15.13 12.77
N ILE A 162 -1.32 -14.43 13.40
CA ILE A 162 -1.15 -13.09 13.92
C ILE A 162 -1.25 -13.18 15.44
N TYR A 163 -0.29 -12.59 16.15
CA TYR A 163 -0.38 -12.42 17.59
C TYR A 163 -1.29 -11.22 17.93
N SER A 164 -1.52 -10.94 19.22
CA SER A 164 -2.44 -9.87 19.63
C SER A 164 -2.10 -8.52 18.98
N ILE A 165 -3.02 -7.96 18.19
CA ILE A 165 -2.86 -6.66 17.54
C ILE A 165 -3.76 -5.61 18.20
N LYS A 166 -3.22 -4.40 18.36
CA LYS A 166 -4.02 -3.23 18.73
C LYS A 166 -4.60 -2.59 17.48
N VAL A 167 -5.92 -2.66 17.32
CA VAL A 167 -6.66 -2.02 16.23
C VAL A 167 -6.96 -0.55 16.52
N ASP A 168 -7.07 0.24 15.46
CA ASP A 168 -7.48 1.64 15.53
C ASP A 168 -8.99 1.73 15.81
N ARG A 169 -9.36 2.26 16.99
CA ARG A 169 -10.76 2.35 17.43
C ARG A 169 -11.67 3.06 16.44
N LYS A 170 -11.15 4.05 15.69
CA LYS A 170 -11.97 4.78 14.71
C LYS A 170 -12.26 3.91 13.49
N ILE A 171 -11.26 3.13 13.04
CA ILE A 171 -11.41 2.17 11.94
C ILE A 171 -12.31 1.01 12.37
N GLU A 172 -12.10 0.48 13.57
CA GLU A 172 -12.90 -0.60 14.16
C GLU A 172 -14.38 -0.17 14.26
N LYS A 173 -14.65 1.05 14.72
CA LYS A 173 -16.02 1.59 14.73
C LYS A 173 -16.64 1.61 13.33
N ALA A 174 -15.89 2.03 12.31
CA ALA A 174 -16.35 2.01 10.92
C ALA A 174 -16.52 0.59 10.36
N TYR A 175 -15.75 -0.38 10.88
CA TYR A 175 -15.90 -1.79 10.52
C TYR A 175 -17.20 -2.39 11.04
N TYR A 176 -17.57 -2.10 12.28
CA TYR A 176 -18.83 -2.60 12.87
C TYR A 176 -20.07 -1.83 12.42
N ASP A 177 -19.91 -0.67 11.77
CA ASP A 177 -21.01 0.04 11.13
C ASP A 177 -21.36 -0.58 9.77
N TRP A 178 -22.42 -1.39 9.75
CA TRP A 178 -22.84 -2.17 8.59
C TRP A 178 -23.67 -1.39 7.57
N ASP A 179 -24.10 -0.17 7.89
CA ASP A 179 -24.92 0.68 7.02
C ASP A 179 -24.18 1.94 6.55
N LEU A 180 -23.02 2.25 7.13
CA LEU A 180 -22.16 3.34 6.70
C LEU A 180 -21.58 3.11 5.29
N LYS A 181 -21.79 4.07 4.39
CA LYS A 181 -21.20 4.01 3.05
C LYS A 181 -19.68 4.20 3.14
N ALA A 182 -18.94 3.45 2.32
CA ALA A 182 -17.48 3.50 2.32
C ALA A 182 -16.94 4.92 2.10
N LYS A 183 -17.57 5.71 1.22
CA LYS A 183 -17.20 7.11 0.96
C LYS A 183 -17.29 8.01 2.19
N ASP A 184 -18.25 7.73 3.08
CA ASP A 184 -18.51 8.52 4.29
C ASP A 184 -17.50 8.10 5.37
N ALA A 185 -17.30 6.79 5.56
CA ALA A 185 -16.27 6.24 6.44
C ALA A 185 -14.87 6.76 6.10
N ILE A 186 -14.45 6.64 4.83
CA ILE A 186 -13.12 7.06 4.36
C ILE A 186 -12.88 8.53 4.65
N PHE A 187 -13.84 9.40 4.35
CA PHE A 187 -13.65 10.82 4.54
C PHE A 187 -13.68 11.23 6.02
N GLN A 188 -14.51 10.57 6.83
CA GLN A 188 -14.53 10.80 8.27
C GLN A 188 -13.19 10.42 8.89
N LEU A 189 -12.64 9.24 8.55
CA LEU A 189 -11.32 8.79 9.02
C LEU A 189 -10.20 9.75 8.60
N TYR A 190 -10.28 10.29 7.39
CA TYR A 190 -9.36 11.33 6.93
C TYR A 190 -9.45 12.60 7.77
N LYS A 191 -10.66 13.13 8.02
CA LYS A 191 -10.88 14.30 8.92
C LYS A 191 -10.41 14.02 10.35
N ASP A 192 -10.47 12.76 10.77
CA ASP A 192 -10.02 12.26 12.05
C ASP A 192 -8.49 12.09 12.17
N ASN A 193 -7.72 12.51 11.16
CA ASN A 193 -6.27 12.41 11.06
C ASN A 193 -5.74 10.97 11.07
N ILE A 194 -6.53 10.00 10.60
CA ILE A 194 -6.02 8.65 10.36
C ILE A 194 -5.14 8.69 9.10
N PRO A 195 -3.92 8.10 9.14
CA PRO A 195 -3.05 8.02 7.96
C PRO A 195 -3.78 7.40 6.76
N ILE A 196 -3.66 8.04 5.59
CA ILE A 196 -4.32 7.65 4.35
C ILE A 196 -3.92 6.22 3.97
N SER A 197 -2.66 5.84 4.17
CA SER A 197 -2.16 4.49 3.93
C SER A 197 -2.88 3.43 4.77
N ARG A 198 -3.23 3.75 6.02
CA ARG A 198 -4.03 2.85 6.89
C ARG A 198 -5.46 2.73 6.37
N ILE A 199 -6.08 3.84 5.95
CA ILE A 199 -7.42 3.85 5.33
C ILE A 199 -7.41 3.00 4.05
N GLN A 200 -6.40 3.12 3.21
CA GLN A 200 -6.25 2.32 1.98
C GLN A 200 -6.11 0.82 2.26
N LYS A 201 -5.34 0.44 3.29
CA LYS A 201 -5.18 -0.97 3.70
C LYS A 201 -6.50 -1.56 4.19
N ALA A 202 -7.15 -0.89 5.13
CA ALA A 202 -8.47 -1.30 5.61
C ALA A 202 -9.51 -1.38 4.48
N PHE A 203 -9.57 -0.37 3.61
CA PHE A 203 -10.49 -0.38 2.47
C PHE A 203 -10.21 -1.54 1.49
N SER A 204 -8.94 -1.89 1.28
CA SER A 204 -8.58 -3.02 0.41
C SER A 204 -9.08 -4.37 0.93
N MET A 205 -9.16 -4.54 2.25
CA MET A 205 -9.70 -5.73 2.91
C MET A 205 -11.23 -5.70 3.07
N GLY A 206 -11.91 -4.72 2.47
CA GLY A 206 -13.35 -4.59 2.53
C GLY A 206 -13.87 -4.19 3.91
N VAL A 207 -13.06 -3.50 4.72
CA VAL A 207 -13.42 -3.07 6.08
C VAL A 207 -14.54 -2.04 6.08
N PHE A 208 -14.66 -1.21 5.03
CA PHE A 208 -15.64 -0.12 4.97
C PHE A 208 -16.77 -0.39 3.98
N GLY A 209 -17.94 0.17 4.29
CA GLY A 209 -19.11 0.16 3.41
C GLY A 209 -20.26 -0.67 3.95
N ILE A 210 -21.40 -0.55 3.27
CA ILE A 210 -22.60 -1.32 3.59
C ILE A 210 -22.25 -2.82 3.49
N LEU A 211 -22.57 -3.62 4.51
CA LEU A 211 -22.12 -5.00 4.65
C LEU A 211 -22.36 -5.84 3.40
N LYS A 212 -23.56 -5.74 2.82
CA LYS A 212 -23.93 -6.48 1.59
C LYS A 212 -23.06 -6.14 0.37
N ASN A 213 -22.40 -4.98 0.36
CA ASN A 213 -21.57 -4.49 -0.75
C ASN A 213 -20.06 -4.58 -0.47
N ARG A 214 -19.63 -4.99 0.74
CA ARG A 214 -18.21 -5.13 1.07
C ARG A 214 -17.56 -6.20 0.20
N LYS A 215 -16.38 -5.85 -0.34
CA LYS A 215 -15.58 -6.69 -1.23
C LYS A 215 -14.10 -6.48 -0.93
N LEU A 216 -13.28 -7.48 -1.20
CA LEU A 216 -11.84 -7.31 -1.31
C LEU A 216 -11.57 -6.43 -2.53
N VAL A 217 -10.85 -5.33 -2.33
CA VAL A 217 -10.52 -4.35 -3.37
C VAL A 217 -9.02 -4.45 -3.64
N PRO A 218 -8.58 -4.74 -4.88
CA PRO A 218 -7.17 -4.73 -5.24
C PRO A 218 -6.45 -3.48 -4.74
N THR A 219 -5.26 -3.64 -4.14
CA THR A 219 -4.54 -2.55 -3.45
C THR A 219 -4.40 -1.31 -4.32
N ARG A 220 -4.09 -1.47 -5.62
CA ARG A 220 -4.01 -0.35 -6.58
C ARG A 220 -5.33 0.40 -6.75
N TRP A 221 -6.45 -0.32 -6.78
CA TRP A 221 -7.79 0.27 -6.88
C TRP A 221 -8.17 0.94 -5.56
N SER A 222 -7.79 0.36 -4.42
CA SER A 222 -7.98 0.96 -3.10
C SER A 222 -7.28 2.32 -2.99
N ILE A 223 -6.00 2.39 -3.39
CA ILE A 223 -5.23 3.65 -3.43
C ILE A 223 -5.97 4.71 -4.25
N THR A 224 -6.36 4.36 -5.48
CA THR A 224 -7.04 5.28 -6.40
C THR A 224 -8.42 5.70 -5.89
N ALA A 225 -9.18 4.77 -5.31
CA ALA A 225 -10.53 5.03 -4.82
C ALA A 225 -10.52 5.93 -3.59
N VAL A 226 -9.67 5.65 -2.60
CA VAL A 226 -9.52 6.48 -1.40
C VAL A 226 -9.06 7.88 -1.77
N ASP A 227 -8.04 8.00 -2.63
CA ASP A 227 -7.56 9.29 -3.13
C ASP A 227 -8.67 10.07 -3.82
N SER A 228 -9.41 9.44 -4.74
CA SER A 228 -10.51 10.10 -5.45
C SER A 228 -11.64 10.55 -4.52
N ILE A 229 -11.99 9.74 -3.51
CA ILE A 229 -13.05 10.07 -2.54
C ILE A 229 -12.66 11.29 -1.71
N ILE A 230 -11.43 11.33 -1.19
CA ILE A 230 -10.93 12.43 -0.38
C ILE A 230 -10.80 13.69 -1.25
N SER A 231 -10.09 13.61 -2.36
CA SER A 231 -9.81 14.73 -3.25
C SER A 231 -11.10 15.38 -3.79
N LYS A 232 -12.10 14.59 -4.19
CA LYS A 232 -13.39 15.16 -4.65
C LYS A 232 -14.11 15.94 -3.57
N ARG A 233 -14.08 15.49 -2.31
CA ARG A 233 -14.69 16.24 -1.20
C ARG A 233 -13.92 17.50 -0.86
N LEU A 234 -12.59 17.43 -0.87
CA LEU A 234 -11.74 18.61 -0.68
C LEU A 234 -11.95 19.64 -1.79
N ILE A 235 -12.14 19.20 -3.04
CA ILE A 235 -12.47 20.10 -4.15
C ILE A 235 -13.80 20.82 -3.90
N GLU A 236 -14.83 20.14 -3.40
CA GLU A 236 -16.09 20.79 -3.03
C GLU A 236 -15.92 21.79 -1.88
N GLU A 237 -15.02 21.54 -0.93
CA GLU A 237 -14.67 22.50 0.11
C GLU A 237 -13.91 23.72 -0.48
N ILE A 238 -12.93 23.48 -1.37
CA ILE A 238 -12.15 24.52 -2.04
C ILE A 238 -13.02 25.49 -2.83
N LYS A 239 -14.10 24.98 -3.44
CA LYS A 239 -15.01 25.81 -4.25
C LYS A 239 -15.69 26.92 -3.46
N ASN A 240 -15.74 26.82 -2.13
CA ASN A 240 -16.36 27.80 -1.25
C ASN A 240 -15.38 28.85 -0.71
N TYR A 241 -14.08 28.76 -1.02
CA TYR A 241 -13.11 29.79 -0.65
C TYR A 241 -13.15 30.97 -1.62
N ASP A 242 -12.82 32.15 -1.10
CA ASP A 242 -12.62 33.36 -1.90
C ASP A 242 -11.39 33.24 -2.81
N THR A 243 -11.42 34.01 -3.91
CA THR A 243 -10.27 34.12 -4.80
C THR A 243 -9.12 34.88 -4.14
N ILE A 244 -7.89 34.47 -4.44
CA ILE A 244 -6.67 35.18 -4.05
C ILE A 244 -6.45 36.43 -4.93
N ASP A 245 -5.59 37.35 -4.48
CA ASP A 245 -5.30 38.64 -5.12
C ASP A 245 -4.13 38.60 -6.12
N LYS A 246 -3.28 37.57 -6.05
CA LYS A 246 -2.07 37.45 -6.87
C LYS A 246 -1.69 36.00 -7.17
N TYR A 247 -0.73 35.83 -8.07
CA TYR A 247 -0.15 34.53 -8.36
C TYR A 247 0.72 34.06 -7.19
N TYR A 248 0.54 32.81 -6.78
CA TYR A 248 1.45 32.13 -5.86
C TYR A 248 2.11 30.96 -6.57
N LEU A 249 3.43 30.90 -6.50
CA LEU A 249 4.22 29.79 -7.03
C LEU A 249 4.85 29.05 -5.86
N PHE A 250 4.43 27.81 -5.66
CA PHE A 250 5.05 26.88 -4.72
C PHE A 250 5.87 25.87 -5.51
N HIS A 251 7.07 25.60 -5.04
CA HIS A 251 7.89 24.53 -5.59
C HIS A 251 8.41 23.65 -4.46
N ARG A 252 8.57 22.36 -4.75
CA ARG A 252 9.22 21.40 -3.87
C ARG A 252 9.94 20.37 -4.71
N GLU A 253 11.20 20.10 -4.37
CA GLU A 253 11.94 18.98 -4.93
C GLU A 253 11.95 17.84 -3.90
N TYR A 254 11.60 16.63 -4.35
CA TYR A 254 11.54 15.45 -3.49
C TYR A 254 11.73 14.17 -4.31
N MET A 255 12.61 13.27 -3.86
CA MET A 255 12.87 11.97 -4.49
C MET A 255 13.16 12.06 -6.00
N TYR A 256 14.02 12.99 -6.40
CA TYR A 256 14.34 13.27 -7.81
C TYR A 256 13.15 13.75 -8.67
N ASN A 257 12.04 14.12 -8.03
CA ASN A 257 10.89 14.74 -8.67
C ASN A 257 10.80 16.22 -8.29
N LYS A 258 10.31 17.04 -9.22
CA LYS A 258 10.00 18.45 -9.00
C LYS A 258 8.50 18.64 -9.03
N PHE A 259 7.95 19.10 -7.91
CA PHE A 259 6.55 19.44 -7.74
C PHE A 259 6.41 20.94 -7.81
N ILE A 260 5.49 21.41 -8.65
CA ILE A 260 5.17 22.82 -8.80
C ILE A 260 3.66 22.96 -8.62
N ALA A 261 3.25 23.84 -7.72
CA ALA A 261 1.85 24.25 -7.58
C ALA A 261 1.76 25.75 -7.83
N ILE A 262 0.82 26.13 -8.70
CA ILE A 262 0.58 27.52 -9.06
C ILE A 262 -0.85 27.81 -8.62
N PHE A 263 -1.05 28.84 -7.82
CA PHE A 263 -2.37 29.37 -7.56
C PHE A 263 -2.56 30.63 -8.39
N ILE A 264 -3.71 30.74 -9.03
CA ILE A 264 -4.05 31.81 -9.97
C ILE A 264 -5.18 32.63 -9.33
N PRO A 265 -5.18 33.97 -9.45
CA PRO A 265 -6.24 34.83 -8.91
C PRO A 265 -7.55 34.72 -9.74
N MET A 266 -8.09 33.51 -9.83
CA MET A 266 -9.31 33.15 -10.53
C MET A 266 -10.06 32.08 -9.72
N LYS A 267 -11.36 31.92 -9.98
CA LYS A 267 -12.15 30.89 -9.28
C LYS A 267 -11.59 29.50 -9.59
N TRP A 268 -11.28 28.74 -8.54
CA TRP A 268 -10.86 27.33 -8.60
C TRP A 268 -9.60 27.10 -9.46
N SER A 269 -8.65 28.05 -9.45
CA SER A 269 -7.45 28.04 -10.31
C SER A 269 -6.15 28.29 -9.53
#